data_AF-A0A3M1L0N1-F1
#
_entry.id   AF-A0A3M1L0N1-F1
#
_cell.length_a   1.000
_cell.length_b   1.000
_cell.length_c   1.000
_cell.angle_alpha   90.00
_cell.angle_beta   90.00
_cell.angle_gamma   90.00
#
_symmetry.space_group_name_H-M   'P 1'
#
loop_
_entity.id
_entity.type
_entity.pdbx_description
1 polymer ?
#
loop_
_entity_poly.entity_id
_entity_poly.type
_entity_poly.pdbx_seq_one_letter_code
_entity_poly.pdbx_strand_id
1 'polypeptide(L)'
;RPWINLPERLTLALAWLSERTASLLGRKRRPLLTRHAALLLCRDQAYAIDRAKHDFGFRSAVSYREGVERSLAWLKSEEGRAALAHSSDGIVQYTTIE
;
A
#
# COMPACT_ATOMS: atom_id res chain seq x y z
N ARG A 1 -18.82 -0.34 -0.87
CA ARG A 1 -18.73 0.51 -2.08
C ARG A 1 -17.84 1.70 -1.75
N PRO A 2 -16.91 2.11 -2.61
CA PRO A 2 -16.13 3.32 -2.35
C PRO A 2 -17.08 4.51 -2.25
N TRP A 3 -16.89 5.34 -1.25
CA TRP A 3 -17.65 6.58 -1.05
C TRP A 3 -17.34 7.67 -2.09
N ILE A 4 -16.22 7.53 -2.82
CA ILE A 4 -15.70 8.47 -3.81
C ILE A 4 -15.05 7.64 -4.92
N ASN A 5 -15.31 8.00 -6.18
CA ASN A 5 -14.64 7.46 -7.35
C ASN A 5 -14.04 8.62 -8.15
N LEU A 6 -12.71 8.65 -8.28
CA LEU A 6 -11.98 9.72 -8.97
C LEU A 6 -11.31 9.16 -10.24
N PRO A 7 -11.40 9.87 -11.38
CA PRO A 7 -10.65 9.52 -12.58
C PRO A 7 -9.13 9.70 -12.34
N GLU A 8 -8.31 8.85 -12.97
CA GLU A 8 -6.85 8.80 -12.80
C GLU A 8 -6.18 10.17 -12.92
N ARG A 9 -6.61 10.99 -13.89
CA ARG A 9 -6.06 12.34 -14.11
C ARG A 9 -6.21 13.25 -12.88
N LEU A 10 -7.36 13.20 -12.19
CA LEU A 10 -7.59 13.97 -10.98
C LEU A 10 -6.77 13.41 -9.81
N THR A 11 -6.69 12.10 -9.67
CA THR A 11 -5.87 11.45 -8.63
C THR A 11 -4.39 11.83 -8.77
N LEU A 12 -3.86 11.85 -10.00
CA LEU A 12 -2.48 12.26 -10.28
C LEU A 12 -2.23 13.75 -10.00
N ALA A 13 -3.19 14.62 -10.32
CA ALA A 13 -3.09 16.05 -10.01
C ALA A 13 -3.05 16.31 -8.50
N LEU A 14 -3.93 15.64 -7.73
CA LEU A 14 -3.94 15.72 -6.27
C LEU A 14 -2.64 15.17 -5.67
N ALA A 15 -2.13 14.07 -6.22
CA ALA A 15 -0.87 13.49 -5.79
C ALA A 15 0.32 14.43 -6.03
N TRP A 16 0.37 15.09 -7.19
CA TRP A 16 1.39 16.09 -7.50
C TRP A 16 1.32 17.28 -6.52
N LEU A 17 0.12 17.77 -6.21
CA LEU A 17 -0.06 18.88 -5.26
C LEU A 17 0.38 18.49 -3.84
N SER A 18 0.06 17.27 -3.41
CA SER A 18 0.51 16.70 -2.13
C SER A 18 2.04 16.62 -2.04
N GLU A 19 2.71 16.15 -3.09
CA GLU A 19 4.17 16.11 -3.15
C GLU A 19 4.79 17.51 -3.16
N ARG A 20 4.22 18.44 -3.94
CA ARG A 20 4.75 19.80 -4.05
C ARG A 20 4.64 20.56 -2.74
N THR A 21 3.51 20.43 -2.04
CA THR A 21 3.30 21.05 -0.72
C THR A 21 4.25 20.47 0.33
N ALA A 22 4.44 19.15 0.37
CA ALA A 22 5.39 18.51 1.28
C ALA A 22 6.84 18.96 1.01
N SER A 23 7.23 19.08 -0.26
CA SER A 23 8.54 19.58 -0.68
C SER A 23 8.76 21.06 -0.28
N LEU A 24 7.76 21.92 -0.50
CA LEU A 24 7.82 23.34 -0.11
C LEU A 24 7.92 23.52 1.41
N LEU A 25 7.24 22.67 2.17
CA LEU A 25 7.28 22.68 3.64
C LEU A 25 8.53 22.01 4.21
N GLY A 26 9.48 21.54 3.38
CA GLY A 26 10.69 20.87 3.83
C GLY A 26 10.43 19.59 4.63
N ARG A 27 9.26 18.94 4.45
CA ARG A 27 8.91 17.76 5.22
C ARG A 27 9.76 16.58 4.78
N LYS A 28 10.50 16.00 5.73
CA LYS A 28 11.26 14.76 5.54
C LYS A 28 10.38 13.49 5.53
N ARG A 29 9.11 13.61 5.94
CA ARG A 29 8.13 12.51 5.94
C ARG A 29 7.49 12.35 4.57
N ARG A 30 7.17 11.10 4.21
CA ARG A 30 6.49 10.78 2.95
C ARG A 30 5.13 11.50 2.88
N PRO A 31 4.78 12.15 1.75
CA PRO A 31 3.45 12.72 1.57
C PRO A 31 2.36 11.64 1.65
N LEU A 32 1.17 12.01 2.14
CA LEU A 32 0.03 11.09 2.28
C LEU A 32 -0.37 10.47 0.93
N LEU A 33 -0.39 11.30 -0.12
CA LEU A 33 -0.63 10.86 -1.49
C LEU A 33 0.60 11.17 -2.34
N THR A 34 1.06 10.17 -3.08
CA THR A 34 2.18 10.29 -4.04
C THR A 34 1.72 9.80 -5.40
N ARG A 35 2.32 10.33 -6.47
CA ARG A 35 2.02 9.91 -7.85
C ARG A 35 2.30 8.42 -8.02
N HIS A 36 3.36 7.92 -7.38
CA HIS A 36 3.66 6.49 -7.36
C HIS A 36 2.51 5.66 -6.76
N ALA A 37 2.00 6.04 -5.58
CA ALA A 37 0.86 5.35 -4.97
C ALA A 37 -0.41 5.45 -5.82
N ALA A 38 -0.68 6.62 -6.43
CA ALA A 38 -1.80 6.79 -7.35
C ALA A 38 -1.72 5.84 -8.54
N LEU A 39 -0.55 5.73 -9.18
CA LEU A 39 -0.34 4.84 -10.33
C LEU A 39 -0.48 3.36 -9.96
N LEU A 40 -0.03 2.97 -8.76
CA LEU A 40 -0.21 1.60 -8.26
C LEU A 40 -1.68 1.23 -8.07
N LEU A 41 -2.50 2.18 -7.58
CA LEU A 41 -3.89 1.92 -7.19
C LEU A 41 -4.89 2.14 -8.34
N CYS A 42 -4.61 3.06 -9.27
CA CYS A 42 -5.51 3.35 -10.39
C CYS A 42 -5.43 2.30 -11.50
N ARG A 43 -4.41 1.46 -11.50
CA ARG A 43 -4.16 0.47 -12.56
C ARG A 43 -4.47 -0.92 -12.06
N ASP A 44 -4.91 -1.77 -12.97
CA ASP A 44 -4.97 -3.19 -12.68
C ASP A 44 -3.54 -3.73 -12.52
N GLN A 45 -3.26 -4.29 -11.34
CA GLN A 45 -1.99 -4.93 -10.98
C GLN A 45 -2.18 -6.44 -10.80
N ALA A 46 -3.29 -7.00 -11.29
CA ALA A 46 -3.49 -8.44 -11.31
C ALA A 46 -2.59 -9.06 -12.38
N TYR A 47 -1.68 -9.92 -11.95
CA TYR A 47 -0.88 -10.74 -12.84
C TYR A 47 -1.43 -12.17 -12.84
N ALA A 48 -1.52 -12.76 -14.04
CA ALA A 48 -1.87 -14.16 -14.17
C ALA A 48 -0.79 -15.04 -13.51
N ILE A 49 -1.21 -15.97 -12.65
CA ILE A 49 -0.30 -16.86 -11.91
C ILE A 49 -0.38 -18.31 -12.41
N ASP A 50 -1.02 -18.55 -13.56
CA ASP A 50 -1.24 -19.90 -14.09
C ASP A 50 0.07 -20.64 -14.38
N ARG A 51 1.06 -19.92 -14.94
CA ARG A 51 2.41 -20.46 -15.15
C ARG A 51 3.09 -20.79 -13.82
N ALA A 52 2.94 -19.95 -12.80
CA ALA A 52 3.53 -20.23 -11.48
C ALA A 52 2.93 -21.51 -10.85
N LYS A 53 1.63 -21.71 -11.03
CA LYS A 53 0.94 -22.93 -10.59
C LYS A 53 1.39 -24.16 -11.36
N HIS A 54 1.51 -24.06 -12.68
CA HIS A 54 1.85 -25.19 -13.55
C HIS A 54 3.33 -25.57 -13.47
N ASP A 55 4.23 -24.59 -13.60
CA ASP A 55 5.66 -24.83 -13.75
C ASP A 55 6.36 -25.05 -12.39
N PHE A 56 5.86 -24.42 -11.33
CA PHE A 56 6.47 -24.44 -9.99
C PHE A 56 5.57 -25.04 -8.91
N GLY A 57 4.38 -25.52 -9.26
CA GLY A 57 3.44 -26.07 -8.29
C GLY A 57 2.97 -25.05 -7.25
N PHE A 58 3.03 -23.74 -7.55
CA PHE A 58 2.72 -22.69 -6.58
C PHE A 58 1.31 -22.85 -6.01
N ARG A 59 1.21 -22.85 -4.67
CA ARG A 59 -0.04 -22.87 -3.92
C ARG A 59 0.01 -21.82 -2.82
N SER A 60 -0.97 -20.92 -2.80
CA SER A 60 -1.15 -19.98 -1.70
C SER A 60 -1.45 -20.74 -0.41
N ALA A 61 -0.78 -20.40 0.69
CA ALA A 61 -0.99 -21.04 2.00
C ALA A 61 -2.38 -20.78 2.58
N VAL A 62 -2.99 -19.65 2.21
CA VAL A 62 -4.36 -19.25 2.58
C VAL A 62 -5.09 -18.76 1.33
N SER A 63 -6.42 -18.77 1.38
CA SER A 63 -7.22 -18.17 0.31
C SER A 63 -7.07 -16.64 0.29
N TYR A 64 -7.37 -16.00 -0.85
CA TYR A 64 -7.34 -14.53 -0.95
C TYR A 64 -8.23 -13.86 0.10
N ARG A 65 -9.48 -14.33 0.25
CA ARG A 65 -10.45 -13.80 1.21
C ARG A 65 -9.91 -13.88 2.63
N GLU A 66 -9.43 -15.05 3.02
CA GLU A 66 -8.88 -15.28 4.34
C GLU A 66 -7.65 -14.42 4.60
N GLY A 67 -6.75 -14.30 3.62
CA GLY A 67 -5.59 -13.41 3.72
C GLY A 67 -6.01 -11.97 4.01
N VAL A 68 -6.98 -11.44 3.25
CA VAL A 68 -7.53 -10.09 3.47
C VAL A 68 -8.15 -9.95 4.86
N GLU A 69 -8.95 -10.92 5.30
CA GLU A 69 -9.59 -10.89 6.62
C GLU A 69 -8.56 -10.90 7.76
N ARG A 70 -7.52 -11.74 7.67
CA ARG A 70 -6.41 -11.79 8.63
C ARG A 70 -5.63 -10.47 8.67
N SER A 71 -5.32 -9.90 7.51
CA SER A 71 -4.64 -8.60 7.43
C SER A 71 -5.47 -7.47 8.05
N LEU A 72 -6.79 -7.46 7.82
CA LEU A 72 -7.69 -6.47 8.42
C LEU A 72 -7.84 -6.65 9.93
N ALA A 73 -7.86 -7.90 10.41
CA ALA A 73 -7.90 -8.20 11.84
C ALA A 73 -6.64 -7.69 12.55
N TRP A 74 -5.46 -7.96 11.97
CA TRP A 74 -4.19 -7.42 12.48
C TRP A 74 -4.16 -5.88 12.44
N LEU A 75 -4.58 -5.26 11.34
CA LEU A 75 -4.59 -3.79 11.22
C LEU A 75 -5.46 -3.12 12.30
N LYS A 76 -6.52 -3.81 12.75
CA LYS A 76 -7.43 -3.37 13.81
C LYS A 76 -7.00 -3.80 15.21
N SER A 77 -5.94 -4.59 15.36
CA SER A 77 -5.41 -4.96 16.66
C SER A 77 -4.63 -3.81 17.29
N GLU A 78 -4.35 -3.91 18.60
CA GLU A 78 -3.50 -2.95 19.28
C GLU A 78 -2.06 -2.98 18.75
N GLU A 79 -1.53 -4.19 18.53
CA GLU A 79 -0.21 -4.42 17.94
C GLU A 79 -0.07 -3.75 16.56
N GLY A 80 -1.05 -3.94 15.66
CA GLY A 80 -1.02 -3.33 14.33
C GLY A 80 -1.07 -1.81 14.39
N ARG A 81 -1.87 -1.24 15.29
CA ARG A 81 -1.91 0.22 15.52
C ARG A 81 -0.58 0.76 16.07
N ALA A 82 0.03 0.06 17.02
CA ALA A 82 1.32 0.44 17.59
C ALA A 82 2.42 0.40 16.53
N ALA A 83 2.49 -0.67 15.71
CA ALA A 83 3.45 -0.80 14.63
C ALA A 83 3.37 0.37 13.62
N LEU A 84 2.15 0.82 13.28
CA LEU A 84 1.95 1.97 12.39
C LEU A 84 2.31 3.31 13.06
N ALA A 85 2.03 3.46 14.36
CA ALA A 85 2.44 4.65 15.10
C ALA A 85 3.96 4.84 15.06
N HIS A 86 4.73 3.77 15.26
CA HIS A 86 6.20 3.80 15.18
C HIS A 86 6.73 4.11 13.78
N SER A 87 6.05 3.67 12.71
CA SER A 87 6.43 3.99 11.33
C SER A 87 6.27 5.48 10.99
N SER A 88 5.41 6.19 11.73
CA SER A 88 5.17 7.63 11.58
C SER A 88 6.40 8.48 11.92
N ASP A 89 7.33 7.96 12.73
CA ASP A 89 8.44 8.74 13.30
C ASP A 89 9.74 8.75 12.49
N GLY A 90 9.79 7.99 11.39
CA GLY A 90 10.85 8.13 10.39
C GLY A 90 11.50 6.80 10.05
N ILE A 91 11.65 6.59 8.74
CA ILE A 91 12.37 5.50 8.08
C ILE A 91 11.92 4.11 8.56
N VAL A 92 11.18 3.41 7.70
CA VAL A 92 10.99 1.95 7.83
C VAL A 92 12.37 1.32 7.96
N GLN A 93 12.79 1.00 9.17
CA GLN A 93 13.96 0.18 9.41
C GLN A 93 13.56 -1.21 8.96
N TYR A 94 14.11 -1.66 7.84
CA TYR A 94 14.04 -3.05 7.46
C TYR A 94 14.80 -3.83 8.54
N THR A 95 14.07 -4.52 9.41
CA THR A 95 14.68 -5.59 10.22
C THR A 95 15.15 -6.65 9.22
N THR A 96 16.48 -6.77 9.09
CA THR A 96 17.11 -7.96 8.53
C THR A 96 16.68 -9.13 9.40
N ILE A 97 15.88 -10.04 8.84
CA ILE A 97 15.63 -11.34 9.46
C ILE A 97 16.82 -12.20 9.04
N GLU A 98 17.69 -12.51 10.02
CA GLU A 98 18.76 -13.52 9.88
C GLU A 98 18.20 -14.94 9.79
#